data_AF-A0A538U457-F1
#
_entry.id   AF-A0A538U457-F1
#
_cell.length_a   1.000
_cell.length_b   1.000
_cell.length_c   1.000
_cell.angle_alpha   90.00
_cell.angle_beta   90.00
_cell.angle_gamma   90.00
#
_symmetry.space_group_name_H-M   'P 1'
#
loop_
_entity.id
_entity.type
_entity.pdbx_description
1 polymer ?
#
loop_
_entity_poly.entity_id
_entity_poly.type
_entity_poly.pdbx_seq_one_letter_code
_entity_poly.pdbx_strand_id
1 'polypeptide(L)'
;MRLSGAVQDASADPAGGVRVAGLFSRLGPSGQQPFAFVWQRPANVTSWRLVQSLGPDSLGAVGAARIVESPSDGVVLVSRATLPARGFDECATCPHIYRLRRFRWGPSGLVVADEQIERSPYYAFVQLIQALVAANRDAALQWVADPSIVDQALASGWGASKGSWRLAPGTSADAKDLLMFRGSQEAYRVHFAPKGDSWVVTGFEATNREIE
;
A
#
# COMPACT_ATOMS: atom_id res chain seq x y z
N MET A 1 24.46 -5.83 -3.20
CA MET A 1 23.25 -6.67 -3.17
C MET A 1 23.09 -7.20 -1.75
N ARG A 2 22.16 -6.67 -0.94
CA ARG A 2 21.85 -7.26 0.37
C ARG A 2 20.82 -8.36 0.14
N LEU A 3 21.25 -9.61 0.24
CA LEU A 3 20.41 -10.79 0.23
C LEU A 3 19.81 -10.95 1.64
N SER A 4 18.65 -10.34 1.87
CA SER A 4 17.81 -10.69 3.01
C SER A 4 16.83 -11.76 2.54
N GLY A 5 17.28 -13.01 2.48
CA GLY A 5 16.46 -14.14 2.07
C GLY A 5 15.78 -14.77 3.29
N ALA A 6 14.45 -14.76 3.32
CA ALA A 6 13.70 -15.70 4.14
C ALA A 6 13.46 -16.95 3.29
N VAL A 7 14.07 -18.06 3.70
CA VAL A 7 13.77 -19.40 3.17
C VAL A 7 12.90 -20.05 4.25
N GLN A 8 11.63 -20.31 3.94
CA GLN A 8 10.73 -20.99 4.87
C GLN A 8 9.90 -22.07 4.17
N ASP A 9 9.57 -23.09 4.97
CA ASP A 9 9.49 -24.49 4.59
C ASP A 9 8.34 -24.92 3.68
N ALA A 10 8.60 -26.08 3.08
CA ALA A 10 7.80 -26.89 2.18
C ALA A 10 6.28 -26.87 2.41
N SER A 11 5.51 -26.58 1.35
CA SER A 11 4.17 -27.17 1.21
C SER A 11 4.33 -28.57 0.61
N ALA A 12 3.78 -29.58 1.31
CA ALA A 12 3.62 -30.91 0.73
C ALA A 12 2.61 -30.79 -0.42
N ASP A 13 3.10 -30.97 -1.64
CA ASP A 13 2.27 -30.96 -2.84
C ASP A 13 1.40 -32.23 -2.85
N PRO A 14 0.09 -32.17 -3.16
CA PRO A 14 -0.70 -33.38 -3.39
C PRO A 14 -0.13 -34.26 -4.52
N ALA A 15 0.74 -33.71 -5.39
CA ALA A 15 1.49 -34.45 -6.42
C ALA A 15 2.82 -35.08 -5.94
N GLY A 16 3.12 -35.08 -4.63
CA GLY A 16 4.23 -35.84 -4.03
C GLY A 16 5.62 -35.19 -4.07
N GLY A 17 5.73 -33.92 -4.50
CA GLY A 17 6.98 -33.16 -4.52
C GLY A 17 7.12 -32.14 -3.38
N VAL A 18 8.33 -31.62 -3.19
CA VAL A 18 8.61 -30.49 -2.28
C VAL A 18 8.72 -29.21 -3.08
N ARG A 19 8.12 -28.12 -2.60
CA ARG A 19 8.25 -26.78 -3.19
C ARG A 19 8.77 -25.79 -2.17
N VAL A 20 9.63 -24.88 -2.62
CA VAL A 20 10.18 -23.80 -1.79
C VAL A 20 10.07 -22.48 -2.54
N ALA A 21 9.75 -21.41 -1.82
CA ALA A 21 9.78 -20.05 -2.34
C ALA A 21 10.93 -19.28 -1.68
N GLY A 22 11.69 -18.55 -2.47
CA GLY A 22 12.66 -17.57 -2.00
C GLY A 22 12.20 -16.18 -2.37
N LEU A 23 12.15 -15.29 -1.38
CA LEU A 23 11.83 -13.89 -1.57
C LEU A 23 13.10 -13.04 -1.49
N PHE A 24 13.23 -12.11 -2.43
CA PHE A 24 14.38 -11.24 -2.59
C PHE A 24 13.91 -9.81 -2.85
N SER A 25 14.81 -8.85 -2.64
CA SER A 25 14.55 -7.46 -2.98
C SER A 25 15.80 -6.80 -3.52
N ARG A 26 15.60 -5.84 -4.44
CA ARG A 26 16.65 -4.91 -4.87
C ARG A 26 16.24 -3.48 -4.54
N LEU A 27 17.21 -2.60 -4.32
CA LEU A 27 16.98 -1.16 -4.19
C LEU A 27 17.04 -0.52 -5.58
N GLY A 28 15.98 0.15 -6.00
CA GLY A 28 15.93 0.96 -7.22
C GLY A 28 15.77 2.45 -6.91
N PRO A 29 15.76 3.32 -7.94
CA PRO A 29 15.63 4.77 -7.77
C PRO A 29 14.36 5.20 -7.02
N SER A 30 13.27 4.45 -7.20
CA SER A 30 11.96 4.73 -6.60
C SER A 30 11.72 3.96 -5.29
N GLY A 31 12.68 3.17 -4.81
CA GLY A 31 12.56 2.39 -3.58
C GLY A 31 12.83 0.89 -3.78
N GLN A 32 12.43 0.10 -2.78
CA GLN A 32 12.61 -1.34 -2.77
C GLN A 32 11.71 -2.01 -3.83
N GLN A 33 12.23 -3.00 -4.54
CA GLN A 33 11.50 -3.78 -5.54
C GLN A 33 11.66 -5.27 -5.20
N PRO A 34 10.62 -5.93 -4.65
CA PRO A 34 10.67 -7.34 -4.34
C PRO A 34 10.55 -8.20 -5.61
N PHE A 35 11.11 -9.41 -5.57
CA PHE A 35 10.91 -10.46 -6.56
C PHE A 35 11.05 -11.81 -5.88
N ALA A 36 10.33 -12.82 -6.37
CA ALA A 36 10.31 -14.15 -5.79
C ALA A 36 10.59 -15.23 -6.84
N PHE A 37 11.17 -16.33 -6.38
CA PHE A 37 11.40 -17.53 -7.17
C PHE A 37 10.81 -18.72 -6.45
N VAL A 38 10.23 -19.65 -7.21
CA VAL A 38 9.73 -20.92 -6.70
C VAL A 38 10.50 -22.04 -7.34
N TRP A 39 11.05 -22.91 -6.49
CA TRP A 39 11.69 -24.15 -6.92
C TRP A 39 10.85 -25.34 -6.50
N GLN A 40 10.84 -26.37 -7.34
CA GLN A 40 10.21 -27.64 -7.07
C GLN A 40 11.25 -28.75 -7.16
N ARG A 41 11.17 -29.69 -6.23
CA ARG A 41 11.82 -30.99 -6.30
C ARG A 41 10.72 -32.06 -6.39
N PRO A 42 10.49 -32.68 -7.56
CA PRO A 42 9.53 -33.77 -7.71
C PRO A 42 9.84 -34.95 -6.79
N ALA A 43 8.83 -35.79 -6.53
CA ALA A 43 9.02 -37.07 -5.85
C ALA A 43 10.13 -37.87 -6.55
N ASN A 44 11.01 -38.51 -5.77
CA ASN A 44 12.05 -39.41 -6.28
C ASN A 44 13.11 -38.76 -7.20
N VAL A 45 13.19 -37.43 -7.23
CA VAL A 45 14.22 -36.68 -7.96
C VAL A 45 15.07 -35.89 -6.97
N THR A 46 16.39 -35.90 -7.12
CA THR A 46 17.31 -35.19 -6.22
C THR A 46 17.56 -33.75 -6.63
N SER A 47 17.33 -33.41 -7.91
CA SER A 47 17.55 -32.06 -8.45
C SER A 47 16.36 -31.12 -8.22
N TRP A 48 16.66 -29.89 -7.86
CA TRP A 48 15.70 -28.78 -7.88
C TRP A 48 15.58 -28.19 -9.29
N ARG A 49 14.37 -27.79 -9.67
CA ARG A 49 14.11 -26.98 -10.86
C ARG A 49 13.38 -25.70 -10.49
N LEU A 50 13.74 -24.59 -11.11
CA LEU A 50 12.98 -23.35 -11.04
C LEU A 50 11.66 -23.56 -11.81
N VAL A 51 10.53 -23.35 -11.14
CA VAL A 51 9.19 -23.51 -11.76
C VAL A 51 8.43 -22.21 -11.90
N GLN A 52 8.83 -21.17 -11.17
CA GLN A 52 8.20 -19.85 -11.26
C GLN A 52 9.18 -18.74 -10.92
N SER A 53 9.05 -17.62 -11.63
CA SER A 53 9.64 -16.33 -11.27
C SER A 53 8.54 -15.28 -11.20
N LEU A 54 8.45 -14.58 -10.08
CA LEU A 54 7.60 -13.41 -9.89
C LEU A 54 8.49 -12.17 -9.84
N GLY A 55 8.49 -11.41 -10.92
CA GLY A 55 9.24 -10.15 -10.99
C GLY A 55 8.56 -9.03 -10.19
N PRO A 56 9.19 -7.85 -10.10
CA PRO A 56 8.60 -6.69 -9.43
C PRO A 56 7.18 -6.41 -9.91
N ASP A 57 6.93 -6.43 -11.23
CA ASP A 57 5.60 -6.14 -11.78
C ASP A 57 4.54 -7.15 -11.32
N SER A 58 4.91 -8.43 -11.17
CA SER A 58 4.04 -9.46 -10.61
C SER A 58 3.67 -9.17 -9.15
N LEU A 59 4.62 -8.64 -8.37
CA LEU A 59 4.45 -8.29 -6.96
C LEU A 59 3.94 -6.85 -6.73
N GLY A 60 3.64 -6.10 -7.80
CA GLY A 60 3.08 -4.76 -7.71
C GLY A 60 4.08 -3.60 -7.85
N ALA A 61 5.31 -3.88 -8.30
CA ALA A 61 6.44 -2.98 -8.51
C ALA A 61 7.16 -2.52 -7.24
N VAL A 62 7.08 -1.25 -6.87
CA VAL A 62 7.82 -0.68 -5.74
C VAL A 62 7.10 -0.96 -4.44
N GLY A 63 7.84 -1.41 -3.42
CA GLY A 63 7.32 -1.66 -2.08
C GLY A 63 8.06 -2.79 -1.37
N ALA A 64 7.33 -3.50 -0.51
CA ALA A 64 7.87 -4.62 0.26
C ALA A 64 7.06 -5.88 0.00
N ALA A 65 7.68 -7.03 0.24
CA ALA A 65 6.96 -8.29 0.32
C ALA A 65 7.47 -9.09 1.52
N ARG A 66 6.64 -10.02 2.00
CA ARG A 66 6.97 -10.92 3.10
C ARG A 66 6.27 -12.25 2.93
N ILE A 67 6.94 -13.31 3.34
CA ILE A 67 6.32 -14.63 3.52
C ILE A 67 5.81 -14.67 4.96
N VAL A 68 4.55 -15.04 5.15
CA VAL A 68 3.90 -15.10 6.46
C VAL A 68 3.05 -16.36 6.58
N GLU A 69 2.86 -16.84 7.80
CA GLU A 69 1.92 -17.92 8.09
C GLU A 69 0.49 -17.36 8.16
N SER A 70 -0.44 -18.03 7.49
CA SER A 70 -1.88 -17.75 7.48
C SER A 70 -2.60 -18.94 8.13
N PRO A 71 -3.49 -18.74 9.11
CA PRO A 71 -4.25 -19.83 9.72
C PRO A 71 -5.11 -20.63 8.74
N SER A 72 -5.63 -19.98 7.69
CA SER A 72 -6.51 -20.59 6.69
C SER A 72 -5.76 -21.17 5.49
N ASP A 73 -4.64 -20.58 5.11
CA ASP A 73 -3.97 -20.83 3.82
C ASP A 73 -2.57 -21.42 3.97
N GLY A 74 -2.12 -21.66 5.21
CA GLY A 74 -0.74 -22.00 5.50
C GLY A 74 0.21 -20.86 5.13
N VAL A 75 1.38 -21.18 4.60
CA VAL A 75 2.38 -20.18 4.22
C VAL A 75 1.91 -19.41 2.98
N VAL A 76 1.82 -18.08 3.09
CA VAL A 76 1.42 -17.17 2.01
C VAL A 76 2.49 -16.11 1.76
N LEU A 77 2.60 -15.66 0.51
CA LEU A 77 3.39 -14.47 0.17
C LEU A 77 2.44 -13.25 0.16
N VAL A 78 2.82 -12.19 0.86
CA VAL A 78 2.09 -10.92 0.87
C VAL A 78 3.01 -9.83 0.32
N SER A 79 2.59 -9.18 -0.77
CA SER A 79 3.26 -7.99 -1.28
C SER A 79 2.44 -6.74 -0.97
N ARG A 80 3.14 -5.68 -0.57
CA ARG A 80 2.61 -4.35 -0.27
C ARG A 80 3.34 -3.34 -1.14
N ALA A 81 2.68 -2.92 -2.22
CA ALA A 81 3.25 -2.05 -3.22
C ALA A 81 2.70 -0.62 -3.14
N THR A 82 3.54 0.39 -3.31
CA THR A 82 3.14 1.80 -3.35
C THR A 82 2.45 2.12 -4.67
N LEU A 83 1.32 2.83 -4.61
CA LEU A 83 0.63 3.38 -5.77
C LEU A 83 0.76 4.91 -5.79
N PRO A 84 1.12 5.51 -6.94
CA PRO A 84 1.19 6.96 -7.04
C PRO A 84 -0.22 7.58 -6.97
N ALA A 85 -0.36 8.63 -6.17
CA ALA A 85 -1.56 9.46 -6.12
C ALA A 85 -1.39 10.71 -6.99
N ARG A 86 -2.24 10.88 -8.01
CA ARG A 86 -2.20 12.07 -8.87
C ARG A 86 -2.50 13.33 -8.05
N GLY A 87 -1.69 14.37 -8.23
CA GLY A 87 -1.80 15.62 -7.46
C GLY A 87 -1.14 15.57 -6.08
N PHE A 88 -0.41 14.49 -5.78
CA PHE A 88 0.36 14.33 -4.55
C PHE A 88 1.85 14.20 -4.86
N ASP A 89 2.67 14.86 -4.06
CA ASP A 89 4.13 14.73 -4.03
C ASP A 89 4.52 14.04 -2.73
N GLU A 90 4.85 12.75 -2.84
CA GLU A 90 5.02 11.86 -1.70
C GLU A 90 6.52 11.63 -1.43
N CYS A 91 6.96 11.96 -0.22
CA CYS A 91 8.32 11.66 0.19
C CYS A 91 8.50 10.15 0.43
N ALA A 92 9.72 9.62 0.26
CA ALA A 92 9.98 8.18 0.39
C ALA A 92 9.67 7.58 1.77
N THR A 93 9.58 8.41 2.81
CA THR A 93 9.25 8.00 4.19
C THR A 93 7.81 8.33 4.58
N CYS A 94 7.06 8.95 3.68
CA CYS A 94 5.68 9.36 3.93
C CYS A 94 4.75 8.15 3.76
N PRO A 95 3.62 8.12 4.47
CA PRO A 95 2.50 7.28 4.09
C PRO A 95 2.15 7.41 2.60
N HIS A 96 1.90 6.26 1.95
CA HIS A 96 1.50 6.15 0.55
C HIS A 96 0.17 5.40 0.46
N ILE A 97 -0.44 5.40 -0.72
CA ILE A 97 -1.46 4.40 -1.04
C ILE A 97 -0.75 3.08 -1.27
N TYR A 98 -1.20 2.03 -0.59
CA TYR A 98 -0.62 0.70 -0.76
C TYR A 98 -1.62 -0.26 -1.40
N ARG A 99 -1.17 -0.99 -2.43
CA ARG A 99 -1.83 -2.19 -2.93
C ARG A 99 -1.27 -3.40 -2.22
N LEU A 100 -2.14 -4.16 -1.58
CA LEU A 100 -1.84 -5.43 -0.96
C LEU A 100 -2.24 -6.54 -1.92
N ARG A 101 -1.32 -7.47 -2.20
CA ARG A 101 -1.62 -8.73 -2.87
C ARG A 101 -1.24 -9.87 -1.96
N ARG A 102 -2.13 -10.85 -1.85
CA ARG A 102 -1.85 -12.12 -1.17
C ARG A 102 -1.72 -13.20 -2.21
N PHE A 103 -0.71 -14.05 -2.07
CA PHE A 103 -0.47 -15.19 -2.92
C PHE A 103 -0.50 -16.45 -2.06
N ARG A 104 -1.24 -17.45 -2.53
CA ARG A 104 -1.29 -18.78 -1.92
C ARG A 104 -0.60 -19.80 -2.82
N TRP A 105 -0.24 -20.93 -2.26
CA TRP A 105 0.23 -22.06 -3.04
C TRP A 105 -0.91 -22.62 -3.91
N GLY A 106 -0.67 -22.69 -5.21
CA GLY A 106 -1.50 -23.37 -6.20
C GLY A 106 -0.75 -24.52 -6.88
N PRO A 107 -1.40 -25.21 -7.83
CA PRO A 107 -0.83 -26.39 -8.49
C PRO A 107 0.47 -26.14 -9.24
N SER A 108 0.77 -24.91 -9.64
CA SER A 108 1.97 -24.57 -10.44
C SER A 108 2.92 -23.58 -9.76
N GLY A 109 2.70 -23.24 -8.48
CA GLY A 109 3.48 -22.24 -7.75
C GLY A 109 2.59 -21.30 -6.96
N LEU A 110 3.05 -20.08 -6.73
CA LEU A 110 2.28 -19.03 -6.06
C LEU A 110 1.28 -18.41 -7.02
N VAL A 111 0.01 -18.33 -6.60
CA VAL A 111 -1.07 -17.71 -7.37
C VAL A 111 -1.72 -16.60 -6.54
N VAL A 112 -2.14 -15.52 -7.20
CA VAL A 112 -2.86 -14.43 -6.51
C VAL A 112 -4.15 -15.00 -5.93
N ALA A 113 -4.30 -14.86 -4.62
CA ALA A 113 -5.47 -15.27 -3.87
C ALA A 113 -6.40 -14.08 -3.61
N ASP A 114 -5.82 -12.91 -3.38
CA ASP A 114 -6.52 -11.69 -3.03
C ASP A 114 -5.71 -10.45 -3.45
N GLU A 115 -6.41 -9.38 -3.82
CA GLU A 115 -5.85 -8.08 -4.13
C GLU A 115 -6.78 -6.98 -3.59
N GLN A 116 -6.23 -6.09 -2.76
CA GLN A 116 -6.97 -4.98 -2.19
C GLN A 116 -6.10 -3.73 -2.01
N ILE A 117 -6.74 -2.58 -1.87
CA ILE A 117 -6.06 -1.35 -1.44
C ILE A 117 -6.11 -1.28 0.08
N GLU A 118 -4.97 -0.97 0.70
CA GLU A 118 -4.89 -0.72 2.13
C GLU A 118 -5.64 0.56 2.49
N ARG A 119 -6.65 0.43 3.35
CA ARG A 119 -7.47 1.55 3.81
C ARG A 119 -6.78 2.21 5.00
N SER A 120 -6.09 3.30 4.74
CA SER A 120 -5.39 4.13 5.73
C SER A 120 -6.02 5.54 5.82
N PRO A 121 -5.71 6.31 6.88
CA PRO A 121 -6.01 7.75 6.94
C PRO A 121 -5.57 8.50 5.67
N TYR A 122 -4.34 8.24 5.22
CA TYR A 122 -3.81 8.87 4.01
C TYR A 122 -4.61 8.50 2.76
N TYR A 123 -4.99 7.22 2.61
CA TYR A 123 -5.85 6.80 1.51
C TYR A 123 -7.20 7.53 1.52
N ALA A 124 -7.85 7.64 2.68
CA ALA A 124 -9.12 8.38 2.82
C ALA A 124 -8.97 9.85 2.43
N PHE A 125 -7.87 10.49 2.84
CA PHE A 125 -7.57 11.87 2.44
C PHE A 125 -7.41 12.01 0.92
N VAL A 126 -6.62 11.13 0.28
CA VAL A 126 -6.43 11.16 -1.18
C VAL A 126 -7.76 10.99 -1.90
N GLN A 127 -8.61 10.04 -1.47
CA GLN A 127 -9.92 9.82 -2.09
C GLN A 127 -10.85 11.02 -1.92
N LEU A 128 -10.85 11.67 -0.74
CA LEU A 128 -11.58 12.92 -0.53
C LEU A 128 -11.12 14.00 -1.51
N ILE A 129 -9.81 14.27 -1.60
CA ILE A 129 -9.27 15.29 -2.52
C ILE A 129 -9.62 14.97 -3.97
N GLN A 130 -9.49 13.72 -4.40
CA GLN A 130 -9.85 13.30 -5.75
C GLN A 130 -11.33 13.55 -6.06
N ALA A 131 -12.22 13.25 -5.11
CA ALA A 131 -13.65 13.51 -5.26
C ALA A 131 -13.96 15.02 -5.34
N LEU A 132 -13.31 15.84 -4.50
CA LEU A 132 -13.47 17.30 -4.52
C LEU A 132 -12.98 17.92 -5.82
N VAL A 133 -11.82 17.49 -6.33
CA VAL A 133 -11.26 17.95 -7.62
C VAL A 133 -12.16 17.55 -8.79
N ALA A 134 -12.79 16.38 -8.73
CA ALA A 134 -13.77 15.93 -9.72
C ALA A 134 -15.14 16.60 -9.58
N ALA A 135 -15.31 17.54 -8.65
CA ALA A 135 -16.60 18.15 -8.27
C ALA A 135 -17.69 17.11 -7.94
N ASN A 136 -17.31 15.92 -7.48
CA ASN A 136 -18.21 14.82 -7.15
C ASN A 136 -18.49 14.82 -5.64
N ARG A 137 -19.51 15.57 -5.24
CA ARG A 137 -19.89 15.73 -3.83
C ARG A 137 -20.30 14.40 -3.18
N ASP A 138 -21.06 13.57 -3.87
CA ASP A 138 -21.54 12.29 -3.33
C ASP A 138 -20.37 11.34 -3.02
N ALA A 139 -19.37 11.29 -3.91
CA ALA A 139 -18.14 10.55 -3.64
C ALA A 139 -17.36 11.13 -2.46
N ALA A 140 -17.28 12.46 -2.33
CA ALA A 140 -16.59 13.12 -1.21
C ALA A 140 -17.26 12.80 0.13
N LEU A 141 -18.60 12.73 0.17
CA LEU A 141 -19.37 12.41 1.38
C LEU A 141 -19.06 11.01 1.94
N GLN A 142 -18.55 10.08 1.13
CA GLN A 142 -18.16 8.75 1.60
C GLN A 142 -16.92 8.77 2.51
N TRP A 143 -16.09 9.82 2.41
CA TRP A 143 -14.78 9.92 3.05
C TRP A 143 -14.75 10.87 4.25
N VAL A 144 -15.90 11.43 4.64
CA VAL A 144 -16.03 12.31 5.80
C VAL A 144 -17.00 11.72 6.84
N ALA A 145 -16.83 12.10 8.09
CA ALA A 145 -17.74 11.75 9.17
C ALA A 145 -19.00 12.63 9.19
N ASP A 146 -18.87 13.89 8.79
CA ASP A 146 -19.94 14.90 8.77
C ASP A 146 -19.95 15.63 7.41
N PRO A 147 -21.12 15.79 6.74
CA PRO A 147 -21.23 16.49 5.46
C PRO A 147 -20.66 17.92 5.46
N SER A 148 -20.71 18.63 6.59
CA SER A 148 -20.20 20.00 6.72
C SER A 148 -18.69 20.09 6.48
N ILE A 149 -17.94 18.99 6.65
CA ILE A 149 -16.51 18.92 6.34
C ILE A 149 -16.26 19.12 4.85
N VAL A 150 -17.13 18.57 3.99
CA VAL A 150 -17.04 18.77 2.53
C VAL A 150 -17.26 20.24 2.20
N ASP A 151 -18.24 20.89 2.84
CA ASP A 151 -18.50 22.32 2.63
C ASP A 151 -17.33 23.19 3.08
N GLN A 152 -16.75 22.90 4.25
CA GLN A 152 -15.57 23.60 4.75
C GLN A 152 -14.35 23.40 3.84
N ALA A 153 -14.13 22.18 3.35
CA ALA A 153 -13.03 21.88 2.45
C ALA A 153 -13.20 22.62 1.10
N LEU A 154 -14.41 22.65 0.54
CA LEU A 154 -14.73 23.42 -0.66
C LEU A 154 -14.55 24.93 -0.44
N ALA A 155 -15.00 25.47 0.70
CA ALA A 155 -14.79 26.87 1.06
C ALA A 155 -13.29 27.21 1.22
N SER A 156 -12.49 26.26 1.71
CA SER A 156 -11.02 26.34 1.75
C SER A 156 -10.35 26.10 0.37
N GLY A 157 -11.17 25.89 -0.66
CA GLY A 157 -10.73 25.68 -2.04
C GLY A 157 -10.02 24.35 -2.27
N TRP A 158 -10.22 23.31 -1.45
CA TRP A 158 -9.55 22.01 -1.58
C TRP A 158 -9.76 21.32 -2.94
N GLY A 159 -10.88 21.59 -3.62
CA GLY A 159 -11.14 21.10 -4.98
C GLY A 159 -10.43 21.86 -6.10
N ALA A 160 -9.79 23.01 -5.81
CA ALA A 160 -9.06 23.78 -6.80
C ALA A 160 -7.58 23.37 -6.88
N SER A 161 -7.00 23.42 -8.08
CA SER A 161 -5.58 23.19 -8.28
C SER A 161 -4.77 24.39 -7.78
N LYS A 162 -4.11 24.22 -6.62
CA LYS A 162 -3.21 25.20 -5.99
C LYS A 162 -1.80 24.63 -5.77
N GLY A 163 -1.41 23.70 -6.63
CA GLY A 163 -0.20 22.89 -6.48
C GLY A 163 -0.47 21.52 -5.86
N SER A 164 0.59 20.71 -5.76
CA SER A 164 0.50 19.36 -5.22
C SER A 164 0.26 19.36 -3.71
N TRP A 165 -0.47 18.34 -3.25
CA TRP A 165 -0.53 17.98 -1.85
C TRP A 165 0.73 17.21 -1.46
N ARG A 166 1.26 17.46 -0.27
CA ARG A 166 2.39 16.71 0.29
C ARG A 166 2.13 16.46 1.77
N LEU A 167 2.54 15.31 2.27
CA LEU A 167 2.46 14.98 3.68
C LEU A 167 3.72 15.48 4.40
N ALA A 168 3.60 15.91 5.65
CA ALA A 168 4.76 16.20 6.47
C ALA A 168 5.59 14.92 6.74
N PRO A 169 6.92 14.97 6.58
CA PRO A 169 7.79 13.84 6.88
C PRO A 169 7.62 13.32 8.31
N GLY A 170 7.93 12.04 8.53
CA GLY A 170 7.93 11.43 9.87
C GLY A 170 6.56 11.06 10.43
N THR A 171 5.48 11.28 9.67
CA THR A 171 4.13 10.88 10.08
C THR A 171 3.91 9.38 9.88
N SER A 172 3.31 8.68 10.87
CA SER A 172 2.97 7.26 10.74
C SER A 172 1.76 7.04 9.82
N ALA A 173 1.69 5.87 9.19
CA ALA A 173 0.59 5.51 8.28
C ALA A 173 -0.75 5.27 8.98
N ASP A 174 -0.74 4.99 10.28
CA ASP A 174 -1.90 4.78 11.15
C ASP A 174 -2.19 5.98 12.07
N ALA A 175 -1.52 7.11 11.84
CA ALA A 175 -1.72 8.31 12.63
C ALA A 175 -3.16 8.83 12.47
N LYS A 176 -3.79 9.15 13.61
CA LYS A 176 -5.13 9.78 13.64
C LYS A 176 -5.11 11.22 13.15
N ASP A 177 -3.92 11.82 13.10
CA ASP A 177 -3.71 13.18 12.62
C ASP A 177 -2.61 13.15 11.56
N LEU A 178 -2.88 13.76 10.40
CA LEU A 178 -1.90 13.96 9.34
C LEU A 178 -1.71 15.46 9.11
N LEU A 179 -0.45 15.90 9.03
CA LEU A 179 -0.12 17.26 8.62
C LEU A 179 0.07 17.28 7.09
N MET A 180 -0.88 17.92 6.41
CA MET A 180 -0.93 18.03 4.95
C MET A 180 -0.53 19.45 4.53
N PHE A 181 0.37 19.56 3.57
CA PHE A 181 0.68 20.82 2.91
C PHE A 181 0.10 20.84 1.51
N ARG A 182 -0.29 22.02 1.02
CA ARG A 182 -0.68 22.23 -0.38
C ARG A 182 0.06 23.42 -0.95
N GLY A 183 0.77 23.18 -2.05
CA GLY A 183 1.63 24.19 -2.66
C GLY A 183 2.65 24.76 -1.67
N SER A 184 3.02 26.03 -1.83
CA SER A 184 4.03 26.69 -1.01
C SER A 184 3.49 27.36 0.26
N GLN A 185 2.19 27.62 0.36
CA GLN A 185 1.64 28.49 1.40
C GLN A 185 0.69 27.82 2.39
N GLU A 186 0.05 26.72 2.02
CA GLU A 186 -1.03 26.17 2.83
C GLU A 186 -0.55 24.93 3.62
N ALA A 187 -1.03 24.84 4.86
CA ALA A 187 -0.85 23.70 5.75
C ALA A 187 -2.14 23.43 6.51
N TYR A 188 -2.46 22.15 6.67
CA TYR A 188 -3.67 21.67 7.33
C TYR A 188 -3.31 20.49 8.23
N ARG A 189 -3.74 20.53 9.48
CA ARG A 189 -3.83 19.32 10.29
C ARG A 189 -5.19 18.68 10.00
N VAL A 190 -5.18 17.43 9.58
CA VAL A 190 -6.38 16.69 9.20
C VAL A 190 -6.57 15.55 10.18
N HIS A 191 -7.78 15.44 10.74
CA HIS A 191 -8.14 14.46 11.75
C HIS A 191 -8.91 13.31 11.13
N PHE A 192 -8.66 12.10 11.61
CA PHE A 192 -9.23 10.87 11.09
C PHE A 192 -9.80 9.99 12.20
N ALA A 193 -10.84 9.25 11.88
CA ALA A 193 -11.37 8.17 12.72
C ALA A 193 -11.66 6.92 11.88
N PRO A 194 -11.55 5.73 12.50
CA PRO A 194 -11.98 4.49 11.84
C PRO A 194 -13.51 4.46 11.66
N LYS A 195 -13.95 3.90 10.54
CA LYS A 195 -15.36 3.64 10.19
C LYS A 195 -15.45 2.24 9.58
N GLY A 196 -15.77 1.24 10.41
CA GLY A 196 -15.64 -0.16 10.03
C GLY A 196 -14.21 -0.49 9.65
N ASP A 197 -14.01 -1.13 8.48
CA ASP A 197 -12.68 -1.45 7.94
C ASP A 197 -12.06 -0.30 7.13
N SER A 198 -12.51 0.94 7.31
CA SER A 198 -12.02 2.12 6.58
C SER A 198 -11.72 3.29 7.52
N TRP A 199 -11.28 4.40 6.95
CA TRP A 199 -11.05 5.66 7.64
C TRP A 199 -11.88 6.78 7.02
N VAL A 200 -12.27 7.74 7.85
CA VAL A 200 -12.96 8.97 7.41
C VAL A 200 -12.29 10.18 8.04
N VAL A 201 -12.36 11.31 7.34
CA VAL A 201 -11.95 12.62 7.86
C VAL A 201 -13.02 13.11 8.83
N THR A 202 -12.62 13.43 10.05
CA THR A 202 -13.50 13.96 11.11
C THR A 202 -13.40 15.47 11.29
N GLY A 203 -12.37 16.09 10.72
CA GLY A 203 -12.20 17.53 10.73
C GLY A 203 -10.83 17.92 10.17
N PHE A 204 -10.62 19.22 10.03
CA PHE A 204 -9.31 19.77 9.72
C PHE A 204 -9.22 21.21 10.21
N GLU A 205 -7.99 21.68 10.39
CA GLU A 205 -7.69 23.04 10.81
C GLU A 205 -6.49 23.56 10.02
N ALA A 206 -6.57 24.82 9.59
CA ALA A 206 -5.43 25.49 8.99
C ALA A 206 -4.33 25.66 10.04
N THR A 207 -3.09 25.42 9.65
CA THR A 207 -1.93 25.54 10.54
C THR A 207 -0.77 26.22 9.84
N ASN A 208 0.33 26.43 10.56
CA ASN A 208 1.54 27.06 10.03
C ASN A 208 2.53 26.02 9.52
N ARG A 209 3.37 26.42 8.56
CA ARG A 209 4.42 25.57 7.98
C ARG A 209 5.70 25.51 8.82
N GLU A 210 5.78 26.21 9.94
CA GLU A 210 6.96 26.27 10.84
C GLU A 210 7.31 24.94 11.51
N ILE A 211 6.62 23.85 11.16
CA ILE A 211 6.83 22.48 11.64
C ILE A 211 7.71 21.67 10.64
N GLU A 212 8.22 22.31 9.58
CA GLU A 212 9.14 21.71 8.59
C GLU A 212 10.61 21.75 9.06
#